data_AF-C9RR66-F1
#
_entry.id   AF-C9RR66-F1
#
_cell.length_a   1.000
_cell.length_b   1.000
_cell.length_c   1.000
_cell.angle_alpha   90.00
_cell.angle_beta   90.00
_cell.angle_gamma   90.00
#
_symmetry.space_group_name_H-M   'P 1'
#
loop_
_entity.id
_entity.type
_entity.pdbx_description
1 polymer ?
#
loop_
_entity_poly.entity_id
_entity_poly.type
_entity_poly.pdbx_seq_one_letter_code
_entity_poly.pdbx_strand_id
1 'polypeptide(L)'
;MKREYEKYKNGFTKVPEYIVNAMQGLAYWIGYKKCLYNYYPLSECAIVSEFSSLLQSGANEDEIVLCERQYCNFFTEENIPEDVDGKRVDLTVAELENNHNQNEVHNILAHDNKQEKGFLRDKAKVVFEVKLHRSSRTLIDNDFKRLKKIKDANESIVTYLLLVSENEIPEEFVDISSGHGKKDYQLTNNRHNDENAPHIHVSKVRYVLNQKLDAPQLKGWISQTLDSDEADVDEAIKDQIDFISSKMLSRGAFVCLIEVV
;
A
#
# COMPACT_ATOMS: atom_id res chain seq x y z
N MET A 1 20.08 -1.19 13.73
CA MET A 1 19.00 -1.53 12.78
C MET A 1 19.44 -2.07 11.41
N LYS A 2 20.54 -1.61 10.78
CA LYS A 2 21.03 -2.18 9.49
C LYS A 2 21.15 -3.73 9.50
N ARG A 3 21.53 -4.34 10.63
CA ARG A 3 21.69 -5.80 10.76
C ARG A 3 20.40 -6.63 10.82
N GLU A 4 19.29 -6.09 11.33
CA GLU A 4 18.00 -6.83 11.31
C GLU A 4 17.31 -6.66 9.95
N TYR A 5 17.40 -5.48 9.32
CA TYR A 5 16.85 -5.21 8.00
C TYR A 5 17.48 -6.10 6.89
N GLU A 6 18.79 -6.34 6.96
CA GLU A 6 19.53 -7.20 6.02
C GLU A 6 19.03 -8.66 6.01
N LYS A 7 18.53 -9.18 7.14
CA LYS A 7 18.03 -10.56 7.24
C LYS A 7 16.80 -10.79 6.37
N TYR A 8 16.01 -9.73 6.13
CA TYR A 8 14.79 -9.81 5.33
C TYR A 8 15.03 -9.49 3.84
N LYS A 9 16.17 -8.86 3.49
CA LYS A 9 16.49 -8.35 2.14
C LYS A 9 16.50 -9.42 1.03
N ASN A 10 16.83 -10.66 1.36
CA ASN A 10 17.04 -11.73 0.37
C ASN A 10 15.74 -12.30 -0.24
N GLY A 11 14.56 -11.87 0.24
CA GLY A 11 13.25 -12.19 -0.37
C GLY A 11 12.65 -11.08 -1.23
N PHE A 12 13.30 -9.91 -1.30
CA PHE A 12 12.72 -8.62 -1.71
C PHE A 12 13.12 -8.13 -3.11
N THR A 13 13.86 -8.91 -3.90
CA THR A 13 14.42 -8.46 -5.19
C THR A 13 13.40 -8.06 -6.27
N LYS A 14 12.09 -8.09 -5.98
CA LYS A 14 11.02 -7.74 -6.93
C LYS A 14 10.21 -6.48 -6.57
N VAL A 15 10.23 -5.99 -5.33
CA VAL A 15 9.43 -4.80 -4.98
C VAL A 15 10.29 -3.56 -5.23
N PRO A 16 9.86 -2.61 -6.07
CA PRO A 16 10.56 -1.34 -6.24
C PRO A 16 10.82 -0.61 -4.93
N GLU A 17 12.02 -0.04 -4.79
CA GLU A 17 12.46 0.62 -3.55
C GLU A 17 11.54 1.79 -3.14
N TYR A 18 11.01 2.55 -4.11
CA TYR A 18 10.10 3.66 -3.82
C TYR A 18 8.79 3.21 -3.18
N ILE A 19 8.29 2.01 -3.50
CA ILE A 19 7.09 1.45 -2.85
C ILE A 19 7.40 1.13 -1.39
N VAL A 20 8.57 0.53 -1.13
CA VAL A 20 9.03 0.22 0.24
C VAL A 20 9.16 1.50 1.07
N ASN A 21 9.74 2.55 0.49
CA ASN A 21 9.89 3.86 1.13
C ASN A 21 8.52 4.53 1.38
N ALA A 22 7.60 4.47 0.40
CA ALA A 22 6.25 4.99 0.55
C ALA A 22 5.48 4.27 1.67
N MET A 23 5.63 2.95 1.79
CA MET A 23 5.03 2.20 2.91
C MET A 23 5.63 2.58 4.26
N GLN A 24 6.95 2.83 4.32
CA GLN A 24 7.62 3.30 5.53
C GLN A 24 7.09 4.67 5.95
N GLY A 25 6.97 5.60 5.00
CA GLY A 25 6.35 6.91 5.22
C GLY A 25 4.91 6.80 5.68
N LEU A 26 4.12 5.88 5.10
CA LEU A 26 2.73 5.67 5.49
C LEU A 26 2.62 5.11 6.91
N ALA A 27 3.43 4.11 7.26
CA ALA A 27 3.44 3.55 8.62
C ALA A 27 3.81 4.63 9.66
N TYR A 28 4.80 5.48 9.35
CA TYR A 28 5.16 6.64 10.16
C TYR A 28 3.97 7.58 10.34
N TRP A 29 3.35 8.01 9.24
CA TRP A 29 2.22 8.94 9.24
C TRP A 29 1.04 8.42 10.04
N ILE A 30 0.68 7.14 9.88
CA ILE A 30 -0.40 6.51 10.66
C ILE A 30 -0.05 6.56 12.15
N GLY A 31 1.13 6.09 12.55
CA GLY A 31 1.54 6.10 13.96
C GLY A 31 1.54 7.51 14.55
N TYR A 32 2.00 8.50 13.78
CA TYR A 32 1.96 9.91 14.17
C TYR A 32 0.52 10.41 14.37
N LYS A 33 -0.37 10.17 13.40
CA LYS A 33 -1.80 10.52 13.52
C LYS A 33 -2.45 9.85 14.72
N LYS A 34 -2.11 8.59 15.03
CA LYS A 34 -2.61 7.88 16.22
C LYS A 34 -2.13 8.48 17.53
N CYS A 35 -0.93 9.03 17.57
CA CYS A 35 -0.43 9.69 18.77
C CYS A 35 -1.21 10.97 19.07
N LEU A 36 -1.51 11.76 18.03
CA LEU A 36 -2.23 13.03 18.18
C LEU A 36 -3.75 12.86 18.29
N TYR A 37 -4.32 11.90 17.56
CA TYR A 37 -5.77 11.73 17.38
C TYR A 37 -6.19 10.28 17.65
N ASN A 38 -5.81 9.74 18.81
CA ASN A 38 -6.01 8.33 19.15
C ASN A 38 -7.48 7.84 19.06
N TYR A 39 -8.47 8.71 19.26
CA TYR A 39 -9.90 8.42 19.19
C TYR A 39 -10.53 8.61 17.79
N TYR A 40 -9.76 9.10 16.81
CA TYR A 40 -10.23 9.33 15.45
C TYR A 40 -9.60 8.27 14.53
N PRO A 41 -10.29 7.17 14.26
CA PRO A 41 -9.75 6.14 13.39
C PRO A 41 -9.58 6.70 11.98
N LEU A 42 -8.54 6.26 11.27
CA LEU A 42 -8.30 6.71 9.91
C LEU A 42 -9.29 6.03 8.97
N SER A 43 -9.79 6.78 8.00
CA SER A 43 -10.58 6.22 6.91
C SER A 43 -9.65 5.58 5.86
N GLU A 44 -10.16 4.59 5.13
CA GLU A 44 -9.43 4.00 3.99
C GLU A 44 -9.03 5.09 2.97
N CYS A 45 -9.95 6.02 2.65
CA CYS A 45 -9.68 7.16 1.77
C CYS A 45 -8.51 8.04 2.25
N ALA A 46 -8.39 8.30 3.55
CA ALA A 46 -7.26 9.07 4.10
C ALA A 46 -5.92 8.34 3.92
N ILE A 47 -5.92 7.02 4.09
CA ILE A 47 -4.74 6.16 3.89
C ILE A 47 -4.39 6.11 2.39
N VAL A 48 -5.36 5.93 1.50
CA VAL A 48 -5.17 5.94 0.05
C VAL A 48 -4.56 7.27 -0.41
N SER A 49 -5.08 8.40 0.07
CA SER A 49 -4.58 9.73 -0.29
C SER A 49 -3.15 10.00 0.19
N GLU A 50 -2.81 9.57 1.41
CA GLU A 50 -1.44 9.71 1.91
C GLU A 50 -0.50 8.79 1.13
N PHE A 51 -0.88 7.53 0.94
CA PHE A 51 -0.04 6.56 0.25
C PHE A 51 0.18 6.93 -1.21
N SER A 52 -0.82 7.48 -1.91
CA SER A 52 -0.66 7.95 -3.29
C SER A 52 0.34 9.09 -3.39
N SER A 53 0.31 10.02 -2.44
CA SER A 53 1.23 11.16 -2.39
C SER A 53 2.68 10.69 -2.16
N LEU A 54 2.86 9.75 -1.22
CA LEU A 54 4.15 9.15 -0.93
C LEU A 54 4.69 8.33 -2.12
N LEU A 55 3.83 7.54 -2.78
CA LEU A 55 4.20 6.81 -3.99
C LEU A 55 4.63 7.78 -5.10
N GLN A 56 3.84 8.82 -5.37
CA GLN A 56 4.14 9.78 -6.43
C GLN A 56 5.44 10.53 -6.19
N SER A 57 5.79 10.80 -4.92
CA SER A 57 7.05 11.46 -4.55
C SER A 57 8.30 10.63 -4.86
N GLY A 58 8.16 9.30 -4.95
CA GLY A 58 9.26 8.39 -5.24
C GLY A 58 9.17 7.70 -6.60
N ALA A 59 8.08 7.90 -7.35
CA ALA A 59 7.91 7.37 -8.69
C ALA A 59 8.89 8.02 -9.67
N ASN A 60 9.22 7.31 -10.76
CA ASN A 60 10.11 7.85 -11.79
C ASN A 60 9.42 8.97 -12.61
N GLU A 61 10.21 9.75 -13.36
CA GLU A 61 9.68 10.84 -14.21
C GLU A 61 8.75 10.34 -15.34
N ASP A 62 8.90 9.08 -15.73
CA ASP A 62 8.09 8.35 -16.70
C ASP A 62 6.97 7.54 -16.03
N GLU A 63 6.65 7.80 -14.77
CA GLU A 63 5.58 7.11 -14.03
C GLU A 63 4.57 8.10 -13.44
N ILE A 64 3.31 7.68 -13.40
CA ILE A 64 2.23 8.43 -12.77
C ILE A 64 1.42 7.54 -11.82
N VAL A 65 1.07 8.10 -10.66
CA VAL A 65 0.15 7.48 -9.70
C VAL A 65 -1.25 7.99 -9.99
N LEU A 66 -2.15 7.05 -10.25
CA LEU A 66 -3.54 7.27 -10.58
C LEU A 66 -4.41 6.71 -9.46
N CYS A 67 -5.30 7.53 -8.93
CA CYS A 67 -6.29 7.07 -7.95
C CYS A 67 -7.59 6.66 -8.63
N GLU A 68 -8.30 5.73 -7.99
CA GLU A 68 -9.72 5.45 -8.28
C GLU A 68 -9.97 5.10 -9.75
N ARG A 69 -9.20 4.20 -10.38
CA ARG A 69 -9.43 3.86 -11.80
C ARG A 69 -10.43 2.73 -11.96
N GLN A 70 -11.29 2.77 -12.98
CA GLN A 70 -12.26 1.69 -13.16
C GLN A 70 -11.55 0.37 -13.49
N TYR A 71 -12.04 -0.73 -12.92
CA TYR A 71 -11.47 -2.05 -13.17
C TYR A 71 -11.53 -2.45 -14.66
N CYS A 72 -12.56 -2.02 -15.40
CA CYS A 72 -12.69 -2.32 -16.82
C CYS A 72 -11.53 -1.76 -17.69
N ASN A 73 -10.77 -0.76 -17.19
CA ASN A 73 -9.61 -0.22 -17.90
C ASN A 73 -8.42 -1.20 -17.97
N PHE A 74 -8.44 -2.29 -17.19
CA PHE A 74 -7.39 -3.32 -17.18
C PHE A 74 -7.72 -4.53 -18.07
N PHE A 75 -8.87 -4.53 -18.73
CA PHE A 75 -9.40 -5.64 -19.53
C PHE A 75 -9.71 -5.15 -20.96
N THR A 76 -9.63 -6.04 -21.95
CA THR A 76 -10.18 -5.76 -23.29
C THR A 76 -11.71 -5.80 -23.22
N GLU A 77 -12.39 -5.20 -24.20
CA GLU A 77 -13.86 -5.15 -24.19
C GLU A 77 -14.51 -6.54 -24.15
N GLU A 78 -13.88 -7.53 -24.75
CA GLU A 78 -14.37 -8.90 -24.85
C GLU A 78 -14.18 -9.73 -23.56
N ASN A 79 -13.38 -9.25 -22.60
CA ASN A 79 -12.98 -10.05 -21.43
C ASN A 79 -13.18 -9.37 -20.08
N ILE A 80 -14.03 -8.33 -19.99
CA ILE A 80 -14.37 -7.68 -18.72
C ILE A 80 -15.20 -8.64 -17.85
N PRO A 81 -14.73 -8.99 -16.63
CA PRO A 81 -15.54 -9.76 -15.69
C PRO A 81 -16.77 -8.99 -15.20
N GLU A 82 -17.94 -9.63 -15.14
CA GLU A 82 -19.19 -8.97 -14.71
C GLU A 82 -19.13 -8.36 -13.30
N ASP A 83 -18.38 -9.00 -12.39
CA ASP A 83 -18.28 -8.58 -10.99
C ASP A 83 -17.26 -7.46 -10.73
N VAL A 84 -16.54 -7.02 -11.76
CA VAL A 84 -15.67 -5.84 -11.68
C VAL A 84 -16.26 -4.62 -12.38
N ASP A 85 -17.39 -4.76 -13.08
CA ASP A 85 -18.03 -3.64 -13.76
C ASP A 85 -18.53 -2.59 -12.75
N GLY A 86 -18.28 -1.32 -13.06
CA GLY A 86 -18.55 -0.19 -12.17
C GLY A 86 -17.73 -0.17 -10.87
N LYS A 87 -16.73 -1.05 -10.70
CA LYS A 87 -15.80 -1.02 -9.57
C LYS A 87 -14.54 -0.23 -9.93
N ARG A 88 -13.87 0.29 -8.91
CA ARG A 88 -12.65 1.08 -9.04
C ARG A 88 -11.55 0.45 -8.21
N VAL A 89 -10.32 0.49 -8.72
CA VAL A 89 -9.10 0.19 -7.96
C VAL A 89 -8.70 1.42 -7.17
N ASP A 90 -8.21 1.23 -5.95
CA ASP A 90 -7.80 2.36 -5.12
C ASP A 90 -6.62 3.14 -5.75
N LEU A 91 -5.56 2.44 -6.19
CA LEU A 91 -4.37 3.06 -6.80
C LEU A 91 -3.79 2.26 -7.97
N THR A 92 -3.17 2.97 -8.91
CA THR A 92 -2.42 2.39 -10.04
C THR A 92 -1.17 3.21 -10.31
N VAL A 93 -0.03 2.55 -10.49
CA VAL A 93 1.17 3.14 -11.06
C VAL A 93 1.22 2.76 -12.53
N ALA A 94 1.23 3.74 -13.41
CA ALA A 94 1.28 3.55 -14.85
C ALA A 94 2.52 4.22 -15.47
N GLU A 95 3.01 3.63 -16.55
CA GLU A 95 4.09 4.20 -17.36
C GLU A 95 3.54 5.28 -18.29
N LEU A 96 4.30 6.36 -18.43
CA LEU A 96 4.13 7.42 -19.40
C LEU A 96 5.04 7.13 -20.59
N GLU A 97 4.58 7.35 -21.82
CA GLU A 97 5.48 7.22 -22.96
C GLU A 97 6.54 8.33 -22.92
N ASN A 98 7.79 7.97 -23.27
CA ASN A 98 9.00 8.82 -23.18
C ASN A 98 8.94 10.20 -23.87
N ASN A 99 7.85 10.53 -24.55
CA ASN A 99 7.70 11.80 -25.26
C ASN A 99 7.14 12.94 -24.39
N HIS A 100 6.98 12.75 -23.07
CA HIS A 100 6.49 13.76 -22.09
C HIS A 100 5.43 14.70 -22.67
N ASN A 101 4.55 14.16 -23.51
CA ASN A 101 3.56 14.97 -24.16
C ASN A 101 2.54 15.26 -23.08
N GLN A 102 2.45 16.51 -22.61
CA GLN A 102 1.48 16.89 -21.57
C GLN A 102 0.04 16.45 -21.94
N ASN A 103 -0.22 16.29 -23.24
CA ASN A 103 -1.45 15.71 -23.77
C ASN A 103 -1.69 14.26 -23.33
N GLU A 104 -0.65 13.43 -23.18
CA GLU A 104 -0.79 12.04 -22.73
C GLU A 104 -1.19 11.96 -21.25
N VAL A 105 -0.53 12.72 -20.38
CA VAL A 105 -0.95 12.82 -18.97
C VAL A 105 -2.39 13.30 -18.90
N HIS A 106 -2.73 14.35 -19.67
CA HIS A 106 -4.10 14.83 -19.74
C HIS A 106 -5.07 13.75 -20.21
N ASN A 107 -4.69 12.97 -21.22
CA ASN A 107 -5.49 11.85 -21.70
C ASN A 107 -5.68 10.81 -20.59
N ILE A 108 -4.61 10.29 -19.99
CA ILE A 108 -4.69 9.30 -18.88
C ILE A 108 -5.63 9.80 -17.78
N LEU A 109 -5.52 11.08 -17.41
CA LEU A 109 -6.36 11.67 -16.38
C LEU A 109 -7.83 11.84 -16.81
N ALA A 110 -8.07 12.26 -18.06
CA ALA A 110 -9.40 12.56 -18.61
C ALA A 110 -10.21 11.32 -19.03
N HIS A 111 -9.57 10.15 -19.22
CA HIS A 111 -10.23 8.91 -19.64
C HIS A 111 -11.16 8.28 -18.60
N ASP A 112 -11.34 8.93 -17.46
CA ASP A 112 -12.33 8.52 -16.47
C ASP A 112 -13.79 8.60 -16.98
N ASN A 113 -14.02 9.36 -18.06
CA ASN A 113 -15.36 9.67 -18.60
C ASN A 113 -15.67 9.06 -19.98
N LYS A 114 -14.71 8.37 -20.64
CA LYS A 114 -14.92 7.78 -21.98
C LYS A 114 -14.47 6.34 -22.00
N GLN A 115 -15.32 5.49 -22.59
CA GLN A 115 -15.29 4.03 -22.63
C GLN A 115 -14.07 3.39 -23.36
N GLU A 116 -12.87 3.97 -23.30
CA GLU A 116 -11.67 3.28 -23.79
C GLU A 116 -11.25 2.20 -22.78
N LYS A 117 -12.03 1.11 -22.79
CA LYS A 117 -11.73 -0.14 -22.11
C LYS A 117 -10.34 -0.62 -22.54
N GLY A 118 -9.58 -1.15 -21.59
CA GLY A 118 -8.23 -1.67 -21.85
C GLY A 118 -7.11 -0.64 -21.92
N PHE A 119 -7.38 0.67 -21.79
CA PHE A 119 -6.32 1.69 -21.86
C PHE A 119 -5.21 1.48 -20.82
N LEU A 120 -5.55 1.09 -19.59
CA LEU A 120 -4.55 0.85 -18.54
C LEU A 120 -3.94 -0.56 -18.61
N ARG A 121 -4.51 -1.48 -19.40
CA ARG A 121 -4.02 -2.85 -19.51
C ARG A 121 -2.55 -2.91 -19.91
N ASP A 122 -2.14 -2.05 -20.83
CA ASP A 122 -0.78 -2.07 -21.39
C ASP A 122 0.15 -1.04 -20.72
N LYS A 123 -0.39 -0.10 -19.94
CA LYS A 123 0.38 0.96 -19.25
C LYS A 123 0.57 0.73 -17.76
N ALA A 124 -0.34 0.00 -17.11
CA ALA A 124 -0.24 -0.24 -15.68
C ALA A 124 0.94 -1.16 -15.36
N LYS A 125 1.77 -0.73 -14.42
CA LYS A 125 2.88 -1.52 -13.87
C LYS A 125 2.47 -2.15 -12.55
N VAL A 126 1.79 -1.37 -11.70
CA VAL A 126 1.39 -1.79 -10.37
C VAL A 126 -0.04 -1.35 -10.07
N VAL A 127 -0.84 -2.22 -9.46
CA VAL A 127 -2.20 -1.91 -8.99
C VAL A 127 -2.30 -2.25 -7.50
N PHE A 128 -2.90 -1.37 -6.72
CA PHE A 128 -3.14 -1.59 -5.30
C PHE A 128 -4.62 -1.53 -4.97
N GLU A 129 -5.05 -2.42 -4.09
CA GLU A 129 -6.19 -2.18 -3.20
C GLU A 129 -5.67 -1.91 -1.79
N VAL A 130 -6.33 -1.00 -1.08
CA VAL A 130 -6.01 -0.62 0.29
C VAL A 130 -7.17 -1.01 1.18
N LYS A 131 -6.87 -1.78 2.24
CA LYS A 131 -7.88 -2.19 3.20
C LYS A 131 -7.37 -2.01 4.63
N LEU A 132 -8.27 -1.59 5.50
CA LEU A 132 -8.02 -1.68 6.92
C LEU A 132 -8.11 -3.14 7.37
N HIS A 133 -7.25 -3.54 8.30
CA HIS A 133 -7.24 -4.88 8.89
C HIS A 133 -8.58 -5.25 9.55
N ARG A 134 -9.24 -4.26 10.17
CA ARG A 134 -10.58 -4.42 10.76
C ARG A 134 -11.72 -4.52 9.74
N SER A 135 -11.45 -4.35 8.45
CA SER A 135 -12.48 -4.50 7.41
C SER A 135 -12.97 -5.94 7.37
N SER A 136 -14.23 -6.15 6.96
CA SER A 136 -14.79 -7.50 6.99
C SER A 136 -14.00 -8.42 6.06
N ARG A 137 -13.82 -9.67 6.51
CA ARG A 137 -13.08 -10.69 5.75
C ARG A 137 -13.57 -10.83 4.31
N THR A 138 -14.89 -10.75 4.11
CA THR A 138 -15.51 -10.81 2.78
C THR A 138 -15.08 -9.67 1.86
N LEU A 139 -14.90 -8.46 2.38
CA LEU A 139 -14.42 -7.33 1.56
C LEU A 139 -12.98 -7.57 1.10
N ILE A 140 -12.10 -7.94 2.04
CA ILE A 140 -10.70 -8.27 1.76
C ILE A 140 -10.60 -9.43 0.74
N ASP A 141 -11.37 -10.50 0.94
CA ASP A 141 -11.38 -11.65 0.03
C ASP A 141 -11.90 -11.27 -1.37
N ASN A 142 -12.84 -10.33 -1.46
CA ASN A 142 -13.33 -9.80 -2.73
C ASN A 142 -12.27 -8.93 -3.44
N ASP A 143 -11.49 -8.13 -2.71
CA ASP A 143 -10.36 -7.38 -3.28
C ASP A 143 -9.30 -8.32 -3.86
N PHE A 144 -8.95 -9.38 -3.13
CA PHE A 144 -8.03 -10.41 -3.64
C PHE A 144 -8.52 -11.04 -4.95
N LYS A 145 -9.80 -11.40 -5.02
CA LYS A 145 -10.40 -11.96 -6.24
C LYS A 145 -10.32 -11.00 -7.43
N ARG A 146 -10.57 -9.71 -7.20
CA ARG A 146 -10.51 -8.70 -8.24
C ARG A 146 -9.07 -8.43 -8.72
N LEU A 147 -8.13 -8.29 -7.79
CA LEU A 147 -6.70 -8.15 -8.09
C LEU A 147 -6.17 -9.36 -8.87
N LYS A 148 -6.58 -10.58 -8.49
CA LYS A 148 -6.19 -11.81 -9.21
C LYS A 148 -6.69 -11.80 -10.66
N LYS A 149 -7.88 -11.26 -10.93
CA LYS A 149 -8.40 -11.13 -12.30
C LYS A 149 -7.57 -10.19 -13.16
N ILE A 150 -7.13 -9.05 -12.61
CA ILE A 150 -6.21 -8.15 -13.31
C ILE A 150 -4.91 -8.92 -13.63
N LYS A 151 -4.37 -9.64 -12.64
CA LYS A 151 -3.15 -10.42 -12.80
C LYS A 151 -3.27 -11.50 -13.88
N ASP A 152 -4.39 -12.21 -13.92
CA ASP A 152 -4.68 -13.24 -14.91
C ASP A 152 -4.89 -12.67 -16.31
N ALA A 153 -5.43 -11.46 -16.42
CA ALA A 153 -5.62 -10.79 -17.70
C ALA A 153 -4.31 -10.19 -18.25
N ASN A 154 -3.38 -9.80 -17.37
CA ASN A 154 -2.05 -9.37 -17.74
C ASN A 154 -1.01 -9.71 -16.65
N GLU A 155 -0.21 -10.75 -16.90
CA GLU A 155 0.84 -11.21 -15.99
C GLU A 155 1.96 -10.18 -15.76
N SER A 156 2.13 -9.17 -16.63
CA SER A 156 3.12 -8.12 -16.43
C SER A 156 2.73 -7.13 -15.33
N ILE A 157 1.43 -6.99 -15.03
CA ILE A 157 0.94 -6.11 -13.98
C ILE A 157 1.22 -6.76 -12.63
N VAL A 158 1.82 -6.01 -11.71
CA VAL A 158 1.97 -6.44 -10.33
C VAL A 158 0.78 -5.95 -9.52
N THR A 159 0.10 -6.84 -8.82
CA THR A 159 -1.09 -6.52 -8.05
C THR A 159 -0.82 -6.72 -6.56
N TYR A 160 -1.20 -5.75 -5.74
CA TYR A 160 -0.97 -5.76 -4.31
C TYR A 160 -2.25 -5.45 -3.53
N LEU A 161 -2.44 -6.15 -2.42
CA LEU A 161 -3.29 -5.68 -1.33
C LEU A 161 -2.41 -5.05 -0.25
N LEU A 162 -2.63 -3.76 0.03
CA LEU A 162 -2.05 -3.04 1.14
C LEU A 162 -2.98 -3.15 2.35
N LEU A 163 -2.64 -4.02 3.29
CA LEU A 163 -3.41 -4.21 4.52
C LEU A 163 -2.83 -3.35 5.64
N VAL A 164 -3.66 -2.46 6.18
CA VAL A 164 -3.24 -1.46 7.17
C VAL A 164 -3.91 -1.71 8.51
N SER A 165 -3.12 -1.78 9.59
CA SER A 165 -3.62 -1.86 10.96
C SER A 165 -3.06 -0.72 11.81
N GLU A 166 -3.94 -0.07 12.57
CA GLU A 166 -3.57 1.06 13.42
C GLU A 166 -2.99 0.66 14.78
N ASN A 167 -3.17 -0.59 15.23
CA ASN A 167 -2.80 -1.00 16.60
C ASN A 167 -2.23 -2.42 16.72
N GLU A 168 -2.71 -3.36 15.89
CA GLU A 168 -2.44 -4.79 16.06
C GLU A 168 -1.78 -5.36 14.81
N ILE A 169 -0.86 -6.31 14.99
CA ILE A 169 -0.33 -7.04 13.83
C ILE A 169 -1.50 -7.84 13.24
N PRO A 170 -1.73 -7.82 11.92
CA PRO A 170 -2.72 -8.66 11.28
C PRO A 170 -2.24 -10.12 11.25
N GLU A 171 -2.26 -10.78 12.42
CA GLU A 171 -1.66 -12.11 12.65
C GLU A 171 -2.26 -13.18 11.74
N GLU A 172 -3.49 -13.01 11.27
CA GLU A 172 -4.12 -13.94 10.33
C GLU A 172 -3.52 -13.85 8.91
N PHE A 173 -2.78 -12.78 8.60
CA PHE A 173 -2.05 -12.59 7.34
C PHE A 173 -0.52 -12.73 7.52
N VAL A 174 -0.01 -12.44 8.71
CA VAL A 174 1.42 -12.36 9.01
C VAL A 174 1.83 -13.41 10.05
N ASP A 175 2.91 -14.13 9.77
CA ASP A 175 3.61 -14.93 10.76
C ASP A 175 4.61 -14.04 11.52
N ILE A 176 4.27 -13.69 12.77
CA ILE A 176 5.08 -12.82 13.64
C ILE A 176 6.48 -13.39 13.87
N SER A 177 6.62 -14.72 13.94
CA SER A 177 7.90 -15.36 14.26
C SER A 177 8.93 -15.18 13.15
N SER A 178 8.47 -15.13 11.90
CA SER A 178 9.30 -14.99 10.72
C SER A 178 9.25 -13.60 10.09
N GLY A 179 8.27 -12.77 10.46
CA GLY A 179 7.99 -11.48 9.79
C GLY A 179 7.51 -11.65 8.36
N HIS A 180 7.20 -12.88 7.94
CA HIS A 180 6.74 -13.19 6.59
C HIS A 180 5.23 -13.41 6.56
N GLY A 181 4.68 -13.42 5.36
CA GLY A 181 3.31 -13.84 5.14
C GLY A 181 3.09 -15.29 5.48
N LYS A 182 1.92 -15.59 6.05
CA LYS A 182 1.44 -16.96 6.11
C LYS A 182 1.29 -17.47 4.67
N LYS A 183 2.03 -18.54 4.34
CA LYS A 183 2.13 -19.09 2.97
C LYS A 183 0.80 -19.61 2.41
N ASP A 184 -0.15 -19.91 3.29
CA ASP A 184 -1.39 -20.58 2.95
C ASP A 184 -2.60 -19.75 3.39
N TYR A 185 -2.66 -18.49 2.99
CA TYR A 185 -3.87 -17.71 3.16
C TYR A 185 -4.98 -18.34 2.29
N GLN A 186 -5.93 -18.99 2.94
CA GLN A 186 -7.11 -19.56 2.29
C GLN A 186 -8.23 -18.52 2.31
N LEU A 187 -8.79 -18.23 1.14
CA LEU A 187 -10.02 -17.45 1.05
C LEU A 187 -11.12 -18.22 1.77
N THR A 188 -11.80 -17.55 2.70
CA THR A 188 -12.88 -18.19 3.44
C THR A 188 -14.13 -18.16 2.58
N ASN A 189 -14.59 -19.31 2.11
CA ASN A 189 -15.95 -19.41 1.60
C ASN A 189 -16.90 -19.32 2.79
N ASN A 190 -17.65 -18.21 2.87
CA ASN A 190 -18.67 -17.97 3.89
C ASN A 190 -19.88 -18.93 3.83
N ARG A 191 -19.78 -20.04 3.08
CA ARG A 191 -20.82 -21.07 2.98
C ARG A 191 -20.14 -22.43 3.18
N HIS A 192 -20.61 -23.15 4.21
CA HIS A 192 -20.36 -24.55 4.55
C HIS A 192 -19.42 -25.32 3.61
N ASN A 193 -18.25 -25.75 4.13
CA ASN A 193 -17.42 -26.88 3.66
C ASN A 193 -17.51 -27.21 2.16
N ASP A 194 -17.38 -26.21 1.28
CA ASP A 194 -17.25 -26.48 -0.14
C ASP A 194 -15.79 -26.80 -0.41
N GLU A 195 -15.46 -28.09 -0.39
CA GLU A 195 -14.12 -28.60 -0.73
C GLU A 195 -13.69 -28.22 -2.16
N ASN A 196 -14.60 -27.70 -2.99
CA ASN A 196 -14.29 -27.23 -4.35
C ASN A 196 -14.03 -25.72 -4.45
N ALA A 197 -13.93 -25.01 -3.32
CA ALA A 197 -13.58 -23.60 -3.32
C ALA A 197 -12.25 -23.38 -4.07
N PRO A 198 -12.18 -22.47 -5.07
CA PRO A 198 -10.93 -22.21 -5.75
C PRO A 198 -9.90 -21.70 -4.74
N HIS A 199 -8.80 -22.45 -4.59
CA HIS A 199 -7.65 -22.03 -3.83
C HIS A 199 -6.97 -20.89 -4.58
N ILE A 200 -7.25 -19.63 -4.19
CA ILE A 200 -6.42 -18.52 -4.62
C ILE A 200 -5.15 -18.60 -3.77
N HIS A 201 -4.04 -18.95 -4.41
CA HIS A 201 -2.73 -18.85 -3.81
C HIS A 201 -2.38 -17.37 -3.65
N VAL A 202 -2.73 -16.78 -2.51
CA VAL A 202 -2.23 -15.45 -2.16
C VAL A 202 -0.74 -15.59 -1.89
N SER A 203 0.05 -15.18 -2.86
CA SER A 203 1.49 -15.26 -2.82
C SER A 203 2.06 -14.28 -1.80
N LYS A 204 2.72 -14.84 -0.79
CA LYS A 204 3.87 -14.24 -0.11
C LYS A 204 3.65 -12.77 0.30
N VAL A 205 3.14 -12.54 1.52
CA VAL A 205 3.26 -11.20 2.14
C VAL A 205 4.72 -10.80 2.07
N ARG A 206 4.97 -9.70 1.35
CA ARG A 206 6.30 -9.23 1.01
C ARG A 206 6.86 -8.36 2.09
N TYR A 207 6.02 -7.67 2.85
CA TYR A 207 6.52 -6.68 3.78
C TYR A 207 5.57 -6.49 4.95
N VAL A 208 6.15 -6.43 6.15
CA VAL A 208 5.47 -6.05 7.38
C VAL A 208 6.33 -4.98 8.01
N LEU A 209 5.87 -3.74 7.90
CA LEU A 209 6.51 -2.67 8.64
C LEU A 209 5.91 -2.61 10.03
N ASN A 210 6.74 -2.88 11.02
CA ASN A 210 6.53 -2.40 12.36
C ASN A 210 7.50 -1.25 12.58
N GLN A 211 7.03 -0.01 12.40
CA GLN A 211 7.81 1.12 12.89
C GLN A 211 7.63 1.24 14.40
N LYS A 212 8.40 0.44 15.14
CA LYS A 212 8.98 0.94 16.39
C LYS A 212 10.12 1.87 15.97
N LEU A 213 9.82 3.14 15.73
CA LEU A 213 10.86 4.12 15.42
C LEU A 213 11.89 4.10 16.54
N ASP A 214 13.13 3.78 16.17
CA ASP A 214 14.25 3.98 17.07
C ASP A 214 14.40 5.50 17.23
N ALA A 215 14.20 5.99 18.45
CA ALA A 215 14.23 7.41 18.78
C ALA A 215 15.42 8.20 18.16
N PRO A 216 16.63 7.64 18.01
CA PRO A 216 17.75 8.30 17.34
C PRO A 216 17.50 8.60 15.84
N GLN A 217 16.80 7.75 15.09
CA GLN A 217 16.51 8.00 13.68
C GLN A 217 15.49 9.13 13.52
N LEU A 218 14.47 9.15 14.37
CA LEU A 218 13.48 10.22 14.38
C LEU A 218 14.13 11.56 14.73
N LYS A 219 15.02 11.57 15.74
CA LYS A 219 15.83 12.75 16.08
C LYS A 219 16.66 13.22 14.89
N GLY A 220 17.33 12.32 14.17
CA GLY A 220 18.11 12.67 12.98
C GLY A 220 17.30 13.34 11.87
N TRP A 221 16.11 12.80 11.57
CA TRP A 221 15.20 13.40 10.56
C TRP A 221 14.69 14.78 10.98
N ILE A 222 14.29 14.93 12.24
CA ILE A 222 13.73 16.18 12.72
C ILE A 222 14.81 17.26 12.79
N SER A 223 16.02 16.92 13.26
CA SER A 223 17.17 17.83 13.22
C SER A 223 17.57 18.26 11.80
N GLN A 224 17.37 17.41 10.78
CA GLN A 224 17.59 17.80 9.37
C GLN A 224 16.49 18.70 8.79
N THR A 225 15.30 18.67 9.38
CA THR A 225 14.14 19.42 8.89
C THR A 225 14.06 20.80 9.54
N LEU A 226 14.56 20.92 10.77
CA LEU A 226 14.57 22.14 11.58
C LEU A 226 15.91 22.86 11.46
N ASP A 227 16.30 23.23 10.24
CA ASP A 227 17.56 23.93 9.91
C ASP A 227 17.58 25.38 10.47
N SER A 228 17.32 25.55 11.77
CA SER A 228 17.15 26.82 12.46
C SER A 228 18.12 26.91 13.64
N ASP A 229 19.05 27.87 13.56
CA ASP A 229 20.01 28.29 14.59
C ASP A 229 19.35 28.86 15.90
N GLU A 230 18.06 28.61 16.14
CA GLU A 230 17.33 29.16 17.29
C GLU A 230 17.28 28.16 18.46
N ALA A 231 18.24 28.32 19.38
CA ALA A 231 18.40 27.50 20.59
C ALA A 231 17.17 27.45 21.54
N ASP A 232 16.20 28.36 21.39
CA ASP A 232 14.99 28.41 22.23
C ASP A 232 13.81 27.59 21.64
N VAL A 233 13.89 27.19 20.37
CA VAL A 233 12.89 26.32 19.72
C VAL A 233 13.12 24.84 20.10
N ASP A 234 14.30 24.53 20.65
CA ASP A 234 14.74 23.16 20.89
C ASP A 234 14.02 22.44 22.03
N GLU A 235 13.69 23.08 23.16
CA GLU A 235 13.20 22.33 24.33
C GLU A 235 11.74 21.88 24.17
N ALA A 236 10.86 22.75 23.68
CA ALA A 236 9.45 22.41 23.42
C ALA A 236 9.31 21.40 22.26
N ILE A 237 10.13 21.52 21.22
CA ILE A 237 10.17 20.55 20.14
C ILE A 237 10.72 19.22 20.64
N LYS A 238 11.80 19.21 21.42
CA LYS A 238 12.39 18.00 21.98
C LYS A 238 11.42 17.26 22.89
N ASP A 239 10.65 17.98 23.71
CA ASP A 239 9.60 17.39 24.54
C ASP A 239 8.47 16.77 23.69
N GLN A 240 8.07 17.43 22.60
CA GLN A 240 7.12 16.84 21.65
C GLN A 240 7.70 15.61 20.94
N ILE A 241 8.97 15.64 20.53
CA ILE A 241 9.67 14.50 19.90
C ILE A 241 9.76 13.33 20.85
N ASP A 242 10.20 13.55 22.09
CA ASP A 242 10.35 12.51 23.09
C ASP A 242 8.97 11.95 23.49
N PHE A 243 7.95 12.80 23.60
CA PHE A 243 6.56 12.38 23.79
C PHE A 243 6.07 11.50 22.63
N ILE A 244 6.19 11.96 21.38
CA ILE A 244 5.76 11.22 20.18
C ILE A 244 6.53 9.90 20.08
N SER A 245 7.85 9.93 20.26
CA SER A 245 8.71 8.73 20.23
C SER A 245 8.26 7.71 21.27
N SER A 246 8.01 8.14 22.51
CA SER A 246 7.57 7.24 23.59
C SER A 246 6.20 6.60 23.30
N LYS A 247 5.29 7.35 22.67
CA LYS A 247 3.95 6.86 22.31
C LYS A 247 3.98 5.93 21.10
N MET A 248 4.70 6.30 20.04
CA MET A 248 4.86 5.48 18.83
C MET A 248 5.51 4.13 19.13
N LEU A 249 6.47 4.08 20.08
CA LEU A 249 7.08 2.82 20.53
C LEU A 249 6.09 1.85 21.20
N SER A 250 5.02 2.38 21.80
CA SER A 250 3.99 1.60 22.51
C SER A 250 2.75 1.27 21.67
N ARG A 251 2.54 1.98 20.56
CA ARG A 251 1.36 1.86 19.68
C ARG A 251 1.83 1.85 18.24
N GLY A 252 2.17 0.66 17.75
CA GLY A 252 2.66 0.48 16.40
C GLY A 252 1.53 0.59 15.38
N ALA A 253 1.79 1.28 14.28
CA ALA A 253 1.04 1.12 13.05
C ALA A 253 1.72 0.04 12.20
N PHE A 254 0.91 -0.81 11.58
CA PHE A 254 1.38 -1.90 10.74
C PHE A 254 0.87 -1.73 9.33
N VAL A 255 1.80 -1.77 8.37
CA VAL A 255 1.48 -1.74 6.95
C VAL A 255 2.03 -3.02 6.34
N CYS A 256 1.13 -3.83 5.80
CA CYS A 256 1.44 -5.11 5.19
C CYS A 256 1.21 -5.06 3.69
N LEU A 257 2.21 -5.43 2.89
CA LEU A 257 2.08 -5.55 1.43
C LEU A 257 1.96 -7.00 1.04
N ILE A 258 0.84 -7.36 0.43
CA ILE A 258 0.52 -8.72 0.01
C ILE A 258 0.45 -8.74 -1.51
N GLU A 259 1.37 -9.45 -2.16
CA GLU A 259 1.35 -9.61 -3.62
C GLU A 259 0.30 -10.65 -4.00
N VAL A 260 -0.42 -10.41 -5.09
CA VAL A 260 -1.33 -11.37 -5.68
C VAL A 260 -0.66 -11.95 -6.93
N VAL A 261 -0.40 -13.26 -6.93
CA VAL A 261 0.19 -14.03 -8.03
C VAL A 261 -0.85 -14.96 -8.60
#